data_AF-A0A2K8XTU0-F1
#
_entry.id   AF-A0A2K8XTU0-F1
#
_cell.length_a   1.000
_cell.length_b   1.000
_cell.length_c   1.000
_cell.angle_alpha   90.00
_cell.angle_beta   90.00
_cell.angle_gamma   90.00
#
_symmetry.space_group_name_H-M   'P 1'
#
loop_
_entity.id
_entity.type
_entity.pdbx_description
1 polymer ?
#
loop_
_entity_poly.entity_id
_entity_poly.type
_entity_poly.pdbx_seq_one_letter_code
_entity_poly.pdbx_strand_id
1 'polypeptide(L)'
;MTNYKSENGFYKEKIIYSNKNDNSYFLKIYKFKDKNIGEIVDLKNSKHHFFKVIESEGNEKVAYHQFVYENSSNVFYRDLPTVFDFKVIAKDSLSKTVKLIKYKNKRKKIIIGIAELKIKNIPYKLFSLFRFSCLHPYEYFTNLSFNENGIVESYKSLNTKNPIFIYLDYYSENVDFELKIKR
;
A
#
# COMPACT_ATOMS: atom_id res chain seq x y z
N MET A 1 -6.76 4.71 5.35
CA MET A 1 -5.43 5.31 5.61
C MET A 1 -4.52 4.26 6.24
N THR A 2 -3.23 4.23 5.88
CA THR A 2 -2.20 3.42 6.56
C THR A 2 -1.02 4.27 7.01
N ASN A 3 -0.62 4.14 8.28
CA ASN A 3 0.68 4.61 8.78
C ASN A 3 1.60 3.39 8.97
N TYR A 4 2.89 3.53 8.65
CA TYR A 4 3.86 2.42 8.70
C TYR A 4 5.01 2.71 9.67
N LYS A 5 5.29 1.76 10.56
CA LYS A 5 6.47 1.73 11.44
C LYS A 5 7.36 0.53 11.10
N SER A 6 8.62 0.78 10.77
CA SER A 6 9.66 -0.26 10.66
C SER A 6 10.44 -0.35 11.97
N GLU A 7 10.68 -1.54 12.49
CA GLU A 7 11.59 -1.74 13.64
C GLU A 7 13.04 -1.29 13.34
N ASN A 8 13.41 -1.14 12.06
CA ASN A 8 14.72 -0.66 11.64
C ASN A 8 14.84 0.88 11.57
N GLY A 9 13.96 1.63 12.25
CA GLY A 9 14.13 3.08 12.46
C GLY A 9 13.78 4.00 11.28
N PHE A 10 13.32 3.48 10.14
CA PHE A 10 12.80 4.32 9.04
C PHE A 10 11.35 4.70 9.31
N TYR A 11 11.15 5.77 10.09
CA TYR A 11 9.85 6.45 10.15
C TYR A 11 9.69 7.25 8.86
N LYS A 12 8.83 6.79 7.96
CA LYS A 12 8.28 7.62 6.89
C LYS A 12 6.78 7.69 7.12
N GLU A 13 6.35 8.80 7.68
CA GLU A 13 4.94 9.17 7.69
C GLU A 13 4.51 9.40 6.25
N LYS A 14 3.87 8.38 5.70
CA LYS A 14 3.18 8.46 4.42
C LYS A 14 1.76 7.99 4.68
N ILE A 15 0.82 8.79 4.24
CA ILE A 15 -0.59 8.46 4.27
C ILE A 15 -0.91 7.87 2.91
N ILE A 16 -1.45 6.65 2.92
CA ILE A 16 -1.89 5.98 1.69
C ILE A 16 -3.38 5.71 1.77
N TYR A 17 -4.09 6.14 0.74
CA TYR A 17 -5.50 5.87 0.49
C TYR A 17 -5.62 4.98 -0.74
N SER A 18 -6.60 4.09 -0.71
CA SER A 18 -7.02 3.26 -1.84
C SER A 18 -8.51 3.39 -2.02
N ASN A 19 -8.99 3.26 -3.26
CA ASN A 19 -10.42 3.13 -3.50
C ASN A 19 -10.89 1.71 -3.09
N LYS A 20 -11.90 1.64 -2.22
CA LYS A 20 -12.46 0.36 -1.72
C LYS A 20 -13.10 -0.50 -2.82
N ASN A 21 -13.54 0.13 -3.91
CA ASN A 21 -14.20 -0.50 -5.05
C ASN A 21 -13.25 -0.73 -6.24
N ASP A 22 -12.09 -0.06 -6.26
CA ASP A 22 -11.11 -0.17 -7.34
C ASP A 22 -9.68 -0.14 -6.79
N ASN A 23 -8.99 -1.28 -6.90
CA ASN A 23 -7.63 -1.45 -6.41
C ASN A 23 -6.53 -0.98 -7.39
N SER A 24 -6.90 -0.24 -8.43
CA SER A 24 -5.99 0.32 -9.42
C SER A 24 -5.49 1.72 -9.06
N TYR A 25 -6.14 2.40 -8.11
CA TYR A 25 -5.87 3.78 -7.73
C TYR A 25 -5.39 3.89 -6.30
N PHE A 26 -4.24 4.56 -6.12
CA PHE A 26 -3.67 4.85 -4.81
C PHE A 26 -3.31 6.31 -4.71
N LEU A 27 -3.85 7.00 -3.70
CA LEU A 27 -3.41 8.34 -3.33
C LEU A 27 -2.39 8.22 -2.20
N LYS A 28 -1.22 8.80 -2.40
CA LYS A 28 -0.15 8.86 -1.42
C LYS A 28 0.13 10.32 -1.09
N ILE A 29 0.09 10.65 0.20
CA ILE A 29 0.45 11.97 0.72
C ILE A 29 1.64 11.77 1.65
N TYR A 30 2.71 12.51 1.45
CA TYR A 30 3.88 12.42 2.30
C TYR A 30 4.66 13.73 2.30
N LYS A 31 5.44 13.93 3.35
CA LYS A 31 6.36 15.05 3.46
C LYS A 31 7.75 14.63 2.98
N PHE A 32 8.36 15.43 2.13
CA PHE A 32 9.76 15.27 1.73
C PHE A 32 10.47 16.61 1.84
N LYS A 33 11.44 16.68 2.77
CA LYS A 33 12.01 17.95 3.24
C LYS A 33 10.86 18.85 3.75
N ASP A 34 10.77 20.08 3.28
CA ASP A 34 9.74 21.04 3.70
C ASP A 34 8.54 21.11 2.75
N LYS A 35 8.33 20.10 1.91
CA LYS A 35 7.22 20.06 0.93
C LYS A 35 6.29 18.88 1.20
N ASN A 36 5.00 19.17 1.22
CA ASN A 36 3.95 18.16 1.16
C ASN A 36 3.71 17.79 -0.31
N ILE A 37 3.82 16.49 -0.60
CA ILE A 37 3.70 15.93 -1.94
C ILE A 37 2.50 14.99 -1.94
N GLY A 38 1.66 15.15 -2.96
CA GLY A 38 0.55 14.27 -3.28
C GLY A 38 0.86 13.51 -4.56
N GLU A 39 0.56 12.22 -4.56
CA GLU A 39 0.81 11.33 -5.69
C GLU A 39 -0.45 10.47 -5.90
N ILE A 40 -0.97 10.44 -7.14
CA ILE A 40 -1.95 9.43 -7.53
C ILE A 40 -1.26 8.45 -8.46
N VAL A 41 -1.20 7.18 -8.05
CA VAL A 41 -0.77 6.08 -8.91
C VAL A 41 -2.00 5.43 -9.53
N ASP A 42 -2.09 5.54 -10.85
CA ASP A 42 -3.09 4.91 -11.70
C ASP A 42 -2.46 3.69 -12.39
N LEU A 43 -2.64 2.53 -11.80
CA LEU A 43 -2.13 1.27 -12.35
C LEU A 43 -2.88 0.83 -13.61
N LYS A 44 -4.11 1.31 -13.83
CA LYS A 44 -4.93 0.94 -14.99
C LYS A 44 -4.39 1.59 -16.26
N ASN A 45 -4.00 2.86 -16.17
CA ASN A 45 -3.42 3.61 -17.29
C ASN A 45 -1.88 3.67 -17.24
N SER A 46 -1.25 3.01 -16.26
CA SER A 46 0.20 3.06 -16.02
C SER A 46 0.74 4.49 -15.89
N LYS A 47 0.02 5.33 -15.14
CA LYS A 47 0.37 6.74 -14.90
C LYS A 47 0.63 7.03 -13.44
N HIS A 48 1.55 7.95 -13.21
CA HIS A 48 1.84 8.55 -11.92
C HIS A 48 1.59 10.05 -12.04
N HIS A 49 0.60 10.55 -11.30
CA HIS A 49 0.24 11.97 -11.28
C HIS A 49 0.79 12.61 -10.02
N PHE A 50 1.47 13.75 -10.17
CA PHE A 50 2.10 14.47 -9.06
C PHE A 50 1.37 15.76 -8.78
N PHE A 51 1.24 16.06 -7.50
CA PHE A 51 0.55 17.22 -6.98
C PHE A 51 1.39 17.87 -5.89
N LYS A 52 1.45 19.21 -5.92
CA LYS A 52 1.80 19.99 -4.74
C LYS A 52 0.61 19.97 -3.79
N VAL A 53 0.84 19.63 -2.52
CA VAL A 53 -0.21 19.65 -1.49
C VAL A 53 -0.06 20.91 -0.66
N ILE A 54 -1.11 21.72 -0.61
CA ILE A 54 -1.21 22.90 0.24
C ILE A 54 -2.12 22.52 1.40
N GLU A 55 -1.58 22.56 2.61
CA GLU A 55 -2.34 22.39 3.84
C GLU A 55 -2.82 23.76 4.32
N SER A 56 -4.13 23.87 4.55
CA SER A 56 -4.72 25.04 5.19
C SER A 56 -5.56 24.60 6.37
N GLU A 57 -5.35 25.19 7.53
CA GLU A 57 -6.31 25.10 8.64
C GLU A 57 -7.52 25.95 8.27
N GLY A 58 -8.68 25.33 8.10
CA GLY A 58 -9.93 26.07 7.97
C GLY A 58 -10.35 26.68 9.31
N ASN A 59 -11.38 27.54 9.26
CA ASN A 59 -11.92 28.25 10.43
C ASN A 59 -12.35 27.34 11.59
N GLU A 60 -12.52 26.02 11.35
CA GLU A 60 -12.92 25.02 12.35
C GLU A 60 -11.78 24.06 12.77
N LYS A 61 -10.50 24.38 12.49
CA LYS A 61 -9.35 23.47 12.67
C LYS A 61 -9.42 22.16 11.87
N VAL A 62 -10.33 22.09 10.89
CA VAL A 62 -10.33 21.02 9.89
C VAL A 62 -9.18 21.30 8.94
N ALA A 63 -8.24 20.37 8.86
CA ALA A 63 -7.15 20.43 7.88
C ALA A 63 -7.73 20.18 6.48
N TYR A 64 -7.57 21.14 5.58
CA TYR A 64 -7.92 20.99 4.17
C TYR A 64 -6.64 20.78 3.36
N HIS A 65 -6.64 19.74 2.53
CA HIS A 65 -5.60 19.49 1.56
C HIS A 65 -6.06 19.96 0.18
N GLN A 66 -5.42 21.01 -0.34
CA GLN A 66 -5.58 21.38 -1.74
C GLN A 66 -4.48 20.72 -2.57
N PHE A 67 -4.88 19.98 -3.60
CA PHE A 67 -3.98 19.33 -4.55
C PHE A 67 -3.85 20.20 -5.80
N VAL A 68 -2.65 20.73 -6.04
CA VAL A 68 -2.33 21.48 -7.25
C VAL A 68 -1.56 20.55 -8.19
N TYR A 69 -2.16 20.20 -9.32
CA TYR A 69 -1.54 19.33 -10.32
C TYR A 69 -0.23 19.95 -10.83
N GLU A 70 0.83 19.15 -10.87
CA GLU A 70 2.13 19.57 -11.41
C GLU A 70 2.37 18.90 -12.76
N ASN A 71 2.45 17.57 -12.78
CA ASN A 71 2.72 16.80 -13.99
C ASN A 71 2.31 15.33 -13.84
N SER A 72 2.56 14.56 -14.91
CA SER A 72 2.39 13.12 -14.91
C SER A 72 3.62 12.44 -15.50
N SER A 73 3.92 11.23 -15.04
CA SER A 73 4.90 10.33 -15.63
C SER A 73 4.30 8.94 -15.85
N ASN A 74 5.04 8.06 -16.54
CA ASN A 74 4.65 6.67 -16.66
C ASN A 74 5.08 5.91 -15.41
N VAL A 75 4.25 4.95 -14.97
CA VAL A 75 4.65 3.99 -13.94
C VAL A 75 5.66 3.05 -14.56
N PHE A 76 6.90 3.08 -14.06
CA PHE A 76 7.92 2.10 -14.40
C PHE A 76 7.92 1.02 -13.32
N TYR A 77 7.66 -0.22 -13.71
CA TYR A 77 7.87 -1.38 -12.86
C TYR A 77 8.97 -2.25 -13.44
N ARG A 78 9.74 -2.90 -12.56
CA ARG A 78 10.72 -3.89 -12.98
C ARG A 78 9.96 -5.13 -13.41
N ASP A 79 10.18 -5.64 -14.63
CA ASP A 79 9.72 -6.98 -14.97
C ASP A 79 10.60 -7.99 -14.22
N LEU A 80 10.11 -8.46 -13.08
CA LEU A 80 10.79 -9.49 -12.31
C LEU A 80 10.06 -10.81 -12.58
N PRO A 81 10.78 -11.90 -12.92
CA PRO A 81 10.17 -13.20 -13.19
C PRO A 81 9.52 -13.84 -11.95
N THR A 82 9.58 -13.15 -10.81
CA THR A 82 9.13 -13.62 -9.50
C THR A 82 7.63 -13.95 -9.50
N VAL A 83 7.27 -15.06 -8.87
CA VAL A 83 5.87 -15.44 -8.63
C VAL A 83 5.64 -15.69 -7.15
N PHE A 84 4.37 -15.60 -6.75
CA PHE A 84 3.95 -15.62 -5.36
C PHE A 84 2.82 -16.63 -5.16
N ASP A 85 2.88 -17.36 -4.05
CA ASP A 85 1.78 -18.19 -3.57
C ASP A 85 1.37 -17.76 -2.17
N PHE A 86 0.07 -17.89 -1.89
CA PHE A 86 -0.52 -17.62 -0.59
C PHE A 86 -1.12 -18.91 -0.05
N LYS A 87 -0.79 -19.27 1.20
CA LYS A 87 -1.36 -20.42 1.89
C LYS A 87 -1.91 -20.00 3.24
N VAL A 88 -3.20 -20.14 3.45
CA VAL A 88 -3.80 -19.98 4.78
C VAL A 88 -3.25 -21.09 5.69
N ILE A 89 -2.64 -20.70 6.80
CA ILE A 89 -2.02 -21.64 7.77
C ILE A 89 -2.74 -21.65 9.12
N ALA A 90 -3.49 -20.60 9.43
CA ALA A 90 -4.41 -20.55 10.56
C ALA A 90 -5.58 -19.62 10.23
N LYS A 91 -6.75 -19.88 10.80
CA LYS A 91 -7.94 -19.05 10.60
C LYS A 91 -8.85 -19.16 11.82
N ASP A 92 -9.38 -18.02 12.24
CA ASP A 92 -10.45 -17.89 13.21
C ASP A 92 -11.56 -16.96 12.68
N SER A 93 -12.52 -16.59 13.52
CA SER A 93 -13.63 -15.71 13.15
C SER A 93 -13.19 -14.26 12.87
N LEU A 94 -12.11 -13.80 13.50
CA LEU A 94 -11.65 -12.40 13.44
C LEU A 94 -10.53 -12.21 12.40
N SER A 95 -9.70 -13.22 12.19
CA SER A 95 -8.48 -13.11 11.41
C SER A 95 -8.06 -14.42 10.76
N LYS A 96 -7.08 -14.31 9.86
CA LYS A 96 -6.39 -15.44 9.25
C LYS A 96 -4.89 -15.16 9.19
N THR A 97 -4.10 -16.20 9.38
CA THR A 97 -2.66 -16.17 9.16
C THR A 97 -2.36 -16.80 7.81
N VAL A 98 -1.66 -16.07 6.95
CA VAL A 98 -1.34 -16.47 5.58
C VAL A 98 0.17 -16.50 5.39
N LYS A 99 0.68 -17.64 4.92
CA LYS A 99 2.05 -17.79 4.47
C LYS A 99 2.16 -17.29 3.03
N LEU A 100 2.96 -16.24 2.83
CA LEU A 100 3.36 -15.73 1.52
C LEU A 100 4.68 -16.38 1.13
N ILE A 101 4.69 -17.11 0.01
CA ILE A 101 5.89 -17.77 -0.53
C ILE A 101 6.26 -17.08 -1.84
N LYS A 102 7.52 -16.66 -1.94
CA LYS A 102 8.08 -15.98 -3.10
C LYS A 102 9.06 -16.90 -3.81
N TYR A 103 8.84 -17.10 -5.11
CA TYR A 103 9.68 -17.95 -5.95
C TYR A 103 10.45 -17.12 -6.98
N LYS A 104 11.66 -17.55 -7.32
CA LYS A 104 12.51 -16.87 -8.32
C LYS A 104 11.82 -16.74 -9.68
N ASN A 105 11.06 -17.77 -10.07
CA ASN A 105 10.40 -17.83 -11.38
C ASN A 105 9.15 -18.73 -11.36
N LYS A 106 8.39 -18.72 -12.46
CA LYS A 106 7.18 -19.53 -12.69
C LYS A 106 7.37 -21.04 -12.51
N ARG A 107 8.60 -21.57 -12.61
CA ARG A 107 8.87 -23.00 -12.36
C ARG A 107 8.81 -23.37 -10.87
N LYS A 108 8.79 -22.39 -9.96
CA LYS A 108 8.64 -22.55 -8.50
C LYS A 108 9.66 -23.50 -7.83
N LYS A 109 10.81 -23.76 -8.46
CA LYS A 109 11.87 -24.63 -7.92
C LYS A 109 12.71 -23.97 -6.81
N ILE A 110 12.85 -22.65 -6.83
CA ILE A 110 13.70 -21.90 -5.89
C ILE A 110 12.82 -20.91 -5.12
N ILE A 111 12.72 -21.12 -3.81
CA ILE A 111 12.11 -20.17 -2.87
C ILE A 111 13.15 -19.10 -2.53
N ILE A 112 12.79 -17.84 -2.72
CA ILE A 112 13.64 -16.68 -2.46
C ILE A 112 13.10 -15.79 -1.33
N GLY A 113 11.94 -16.13 -0.78
CA GLY A 113 11.31 -15.39 0.30
C GLY A 113 10.16 -16.18 0.91
N ILE A 114 10.02 -16.10 2.22
CA ILE A 114 8.85 -16.56 2.95
C ILE A 114 8.50 -15.46 3.95
N ALA A 115 7.22 -15.13 4.03
CA ALA A 115 6.68 -14.25 5.03
C ALA A 115 5.37 -14.80 5.60
N GLU A 116 5.04 -14.33 6.79
CA GLU A 116 3.76 -14.54 7.44
C GLU A 116 2.99 -13.22 7.46
N LEU A 117 1.72 -13.30 7.09
CA LEU A 117 0.78 -12.18 7.10
C LEU A 117 -0.32 -12.48 8.13
N LYS A 118 -0.59 -11.56 9.04
CA LYS A 118 -1.83 -11.59 9.82
C LYS A 118 -2.84 -10.69 9.12
N ILE A 119 -3.99 -11.26 8.75
CA ILE A 119 -5.03 -10.57 7.98
C ILE A 119 -6.31 -10.55 8.79
N LYS A 120 -6.79 -9.36 9.14
CA LYS A 120 -8.09 -9.16 9.78
C LYS A 120 -9.21 -9.34 8.77
N ASN A 121 -10.26 -10.04 9.17
CA ASN A 121 -11.45 -10.24 8.36
C ASN A 121 -12.26 -8.93 8.31
N ILE A 122 -12.47 -8.41 7.10
CA ILE A 122 -13.35 -7.27 6.80
C ILE A 122 -14.07 -7.57 5.47
N PRO A 123 -15.17 -6.88 5.10
CA PRO A 123 -15.91 -7.20 3.87
C PRO A 123 -15.24 -6.69 2.57
N TYR A 124 -14.01 -6.20 2.63
CA TYR A 124 -13.29 -5.59 1.50
C TYR A 124 -11.99 -6.34 1.20
N LYS A 125 -11.54 -6.31 -0.06
CA LYS A 125 -10.28 -6.91 -0.52
C LYS A 125 -9.16 -5.87 -0.53
N LEU A 126 -8.54 -5.64 0.62
CA LEU A 126 -7.58 -4.53 0.80
C LEU A 126 -6.12 -4.98 0.81
N PHE A 127 -5.81 -6.17 0.29
CA PHE A 127 -4.41 -6.63 0.18
C PHE A 127 -3.54 -5.69 -0.68
N SER A 128 -4.12 -5.11 -1.73
CA SER A 128 -3.40 -4.17 -2.62
C SER A 128 -2.88 -2.95 -1.88
N LEU A 129 -3.61 -2.46 -0.87
CA LEU A 129 -3.19 -1.36 0.00
C LEU A 129 -1.91 -1.75 0.76
N PHE A 130 -1.88 -2.94 1.36
CA PHE A 130 -0.67 -3.46 2.00
C PHE A 130 0.51 -3.60 1.01
N ARG A 131 0.26 -4.18 -0.18
CA ARG A 131 1.28 -4.32 -1.22
C ARG A 131 1.90 -2.96 -1.56
N PHE A 132 1.06 -1.97 -1.84
CA PHE A 132 1.48 -0.63 -2.22
C PHE A 132 2.19 0.10 -1.06
N SER A 133 1.73 -0.10 0.18
CA SER A 133 2.31 0.54 1.36
C SER A 133 3.66 -0.03 1.77
N CYS A 134 3.88 -1.34 1.67
CA CYS A 134 4.97 -1.98 2.41
C CYS A 134 5.87 -2.89 1.58
N LEU A 135 5.46 -3.35 0.39
CA LEU A 135 6.18 -4.40 -0.33
C LEU A 135 7.09 -3.85 -1.42
N HIS A 136 8.10 -3.05 -1.08
CA HIS A 136 9.13 -2.67 -2.07
C HIS A 136 9.95 -3.88 -2.53
N PRO A 137 10.24 -4.06 -3.84
CA PRO A 137 9.91 -3.25 -5.03
C PRO A 137 8.66 -3.73 -5.80
N TYR A 138 7.70 -4.36 -5.13
CA TYR A 138 6.51 -5.00 -5.67
C TYR A 138 5.23 -4.17 -5.53
N GLU A 139 5.32 -2.88 -5.20
CA GLU A 139 4.17 -2.01 -4.95
C GLU A 139 3.17 -2.04 -6.12
N TYR A 140 3.70 -2.07 -7.34
CA TYR A 140 2.96 -2.02 -8.60
C TYR A 140 2.68 -3.40 -9.22
N PHE A 141 3.09 -4.50 -8.57
CA PHE A 141 2.94 -5.86 -9.11
C PHE A 141 1.50 -6.34 -8.95
N THR A 142 0.67 -6.14 -9.98
CA THR A 142 -0.75 -6.54 -9.98
C THR A 142 -0.93 -8.06 -9.87
N ASN A 143 0.05 -8.85 -10.32
CA ASN A 143 0.09 -10.30 -10.16
C ASN A 143 0.38 -10.77 -8.71
N LEU A 144 0.90 -9.88 -7.85
CA LEU A 144 0.97 -10.10 -6.41
C LEU A 144 -0.37 -9.64 -5.82
N SER A 145 -1.35 -10.56 -5.81
CA SER A 145 -2.70 -10.31 -5.29
C SER A 145 -3.16 -11.45 -4.39
N PHE A 146 -3.80 -11.09 -3.29
CA PHE A 146 -4.53 -12.02 -2.43
C PHE A 146 -6.03 -11.75 -2.58
N ASN A 147 -6.74 -12.70 -3.19
CA ASN A 147 -8.11 -12.48 -3.68
C ASN A 147 -9.21 -12.68 -2.62
N GLU A 148 -8.84 -12.94 -1.37
CA GLU A 148 -9.79 -13.02 -0.27
C GLU A 148 -10.00 -11.67 0.41
N ASN A 149 -11.17 -11.52 1.03
CA ASN A 149 -11.46 -10.35 1.84
C ASN A 149 -10.54 -10.31 3.06
N GLY A 150 -10.17 -9.09 3.44
CA GLY A 150 -9.34 -8.83 4.60
C GLY A 150 -8.38 -7.67 4.39
N ILE A 151 -7.71 -7.32 5.48
CA ILE A 151 -6.72 -6.26 5.55
C ILE A 151 -5.52 -6.75 6.38
N VAL A 152 -4.30 -6.49 5.91
CA VAL A 152 -3.07 -7.07 6.49
C VAL A 152 -2.64 -6.26 7.71
N GLU A 153 -2.84 -6.75 8.92
CA GLU A 153 -2.43 -6.05 10.15
C GLU A 153 -0.93 -6.12 10.39
N SER A 154 -0.32 -7.24 10.01
CA SER A 154 1.12 -7.40 10.16
C SER A 154 1.75 -8.27 9.08
N TYR A 155 3.04 -8.03 8.87
CA TYR A 155 3.92 -8.81 8.02
C TYR A 155 5.19 -9.16 8.78
N LYS A 156 5.61 -10.42 8.68
CA LYS A 156 6.84 -10.95 9.26
C LYS A 156 7.65 -11.70 8.21
N SER A 157 8.82 -11.18 7.85
CA SER A 157 9.79 -11.91 7.01
C SER A 157 10.43 -13.05 7.81
N LEU A 158 10.42 -14.26 7.26
CA LEU A 158 10.97 -15.47 7.89
C LEU A 158 12.34 -15.88 7.34
N ASN A 159 12.77 -15.30 6.22
CA ASN A 159 13.97 -15.73 5.49
C ASN A 159 15.25 -14.94 5.82
N THR A 160 15.20 -13.99 6.76
CA THR A 160 16.31 -13.10 7.07
C THR A 160 16.84 -13.39 8.48
N LYS A 161 18.18 -13.36 8.68
CA LYS A 161 18.81 -13.46 10.01
C LYS A 161 18.19 -12.47 11.01
N ASN A 162 17.76 -11.32 10.49
CA ASN A 162 16.97 -10.33 11.20
C ASN A 162 15.55 -10.32 10.60
N PRO A 163 14.55 -10.94 11.23
CA PRO A 163 13.18 -10.87 10.75
C PRO A 163 12.71 -9.40 10.68
N ILE A 164 12.08 -9.04 9.58
CA ILE A 164 11.46 -7.72 9.41
C ILE A 164 10.01 -7.85 9.86
N PHE A 165 9.63 -7.04 10.84
CA PHE A 165 8.25 -6.89 11.29
C PHE A 165 7.69 -5.56 10.82
N ILE A 166 6.45 -5.63 10.34
CA ILE A 166 5.69 -4.50 9.87
C ILE A 166 4.33 -4.59 10.53
N TYR A 167 3.89 -3.50 11.15
CA TYR A 167 2.54 -3.32 11.65
C TYR A 167 1.90 -2.17 10.88
N LEU A 168 0.65 -2.35 10.49
CA LEU A 168 -0.12 -1.32 9.79
C LEU A 168 -1.25 -0.86 10.69
N ASP A 169 -1.26 0.43 11.01
CA ASP A 169 -2.39 1.08 11.64
C ASP A 169 -3.40 1.47 10.56
N TYR A 170 -4.62 0.98 10.69
CA TYR A 170 -5.69 1.22 9.74
C TYR A 170 -6.75 2.12 10.34
N TYR A 171 -7.03 3.20 9.63
CA TYR A 171 -8.15 4.08 9.93
C TYR A 171 -9.13 4.03 8.76
N SER A 172 -10.37 3.67 9.09
CA SER A 172 -11.52 3.73 8.19
C SER A 172 -12.16 5.11 8.34
N GLU A 173 -11.64 6.08 7.61
CA GLU A 173 -12.28 7.37 7.45
C GLU A 173 -12.82 7.44 6.03
N ASN A 174 -14.13 7.71 5.90
CA ASN A 174 -14.69 8.10 4.61
C ASN A 174 -14.26 9.55 4.40
N VAL A 175 -13.29 9.75 3.51
CA VAL A 175 -12.85 11.08 3.10
C VAL A 175 -13.39 11.33 1.71
N ASP A 176 -14.28 12.31 1.60
CA ASP A 176 -14.80 12.75 0.31
C ASP A 176 -13.81 13.76 -0.29
N PHE A 177 -13.29 13.43 -1.46
CA PHE A 177 -12.44 14.34 -2.22
C PHE A 177 -13.28 15.08 -3.26
N GLU A 178 -13.23 16.41 -3.24
CA GLU A 178 -13.91 17.27 -4.23
C GLU A 178 -12.88 17.83 -5.23
N LEU A 179 -13.13 17.66 -6.53
CA LEU A 179 -12.34 18.31 -7.57
C LEU A 179 -12.90 19.71 -7.85
N LYS A 180 -12.13 20.75 -7.53
CA LYS A 180 -12.44 22.14 -7.89
C LYS A 180 -11.59 22.58 -9.08
N ILE A 181 -12.22 22.74 -10.25
CA ILE A 181 -11.58 23.31 -11.43
C ILE A 181 -11.75 24.83 -11.37
N LYS A 182 -10.66 25.58 -11.14
CA LYS A 182 -10.69 27.03 -11.33
C LYS A 182 -10.80 27.31 -12.84
N ARG A 183 -11.90 27.95 -13.24
CA ARG A 183 -12.09 28.52 -14.58
C ARG A 183 -11.42 29.88 -14.67
#